data_AF-A0A2H0ISU8-F1
#
_entry.id   AF-A0A2H0ISU8-F1
#
_cell.length_a   1.000
_cell.length_b   1.000
_cell.length_c   1.000
_cell.angle_alpha   90.00
_cell.angle_beta   90.00
_cell.angle_gamma   90.00
#
_symmetry.space_group_name_H-M   'P 1'
#
loop_
_entity.id
_entity.type
_entity.pdbx_description
1 polymer ?
#
loop_
_entity_poly.entity_id
_entity_poly.type
_entity_poly.pdbx_seq_one_letter_code
_entity_poly.pdbx_strand_id
1 'polypeptide(L)'
;MSKPRKDEPLKTPQYKGGMAALKKFITQNLIYPQQALDAKIEGDVEVAYDVDGLGRIKNVRILSGIGHGCDEEVIRLINSLVYQTAINKGKNTLTHKKLKINFKLPAAKPAGLSFNYELKKNLPVTEKPTAVKPTLSYTISIKRKD
;
A
#
# COMPACT_ATOMS: atom_id res chain seq x y z
N MET A 1 -23.89 -45.51 -12.58
CA MET A 1 -24.09 -44.08 -12.24
C MET A 1 -22.99 -43.63 -11.30
N SER A 2 -21.97 -42.95 -11.81
CA SER A 2 -20.92 -42.37 -10.96
C SER A 2 -21.42 -41.04 -10.40
N LYS A 3 -21.48 -40.94 -9.06
CA LYS A 3 -21.83 -39.69 -8.37
C LYS A 3 -20.94 -38.55 -8.88
N PRO A 4 -21.48 -37.34 -9.16
CA PRO A 4 -20.66 -36.22 -9.59
C PRO A 4 -19.61 -35.93 -8.50
N ARG A 5 -18.36 -35.73 -8.95
CA ARG A 5 -17.22 -35.50 -8.06
C ARG A 5 -17.53 -34.28 -7.20
N LYS A 6 -17.43 -34.44 -5.88
CA LYS A 6 -17.40 -33.33 -4.91
C LYS A 6 -16.29 -32.39 -5.37
N ASP A 7 -16.64 -31.25 -5.96
CA ASP A 7 -15.65 -30.31 -6.47
C ASP A 7 -14.73 -29.90 -5.32
N GLU A 8 -13.45 -30.27 -5.41
CA GLU A 8 -12.46 -29.84 -4.42
C GLU A 8 -12.50 -28.32 -4.29
N PRO A 9 -12.48 -27.78 -3.06
CA PRO A 9 -12.50 -26.35 -2.85
C PRO A 9 -11.28 -25.71 -3.50
N LEU A 10 -11.51 -24.65 -4.27
CA LEU A 10 -10.45 -23.87 -4.90
C LEU A 10 -9.51 -23.34 -3.81
N LYS A 11 -8.21 -23.57 -3.98
CA LYS A 11 -7.16 -23.02 -3.13
C LYS A 11 -7.09 -21.52 -3.35
N THR A 12 -7.18 -20.76 -2.25
CA THR A 12 -7.06 -19.30 -2.29
C THR A 12 -5.64 -18.86 -1.94
N PRO A 13 -5.14 -17.77 -2.53
CA PRO A 13 -3.85 -17.22 -2.19
C PRO A 13 -3.86 -16.71 -0.74
N GLN A 14 -2.88 -17.19 0.03
CA GLN A 14 -2.67 -16.80 1.43
C GLN A 14 -1.40 -15.95 1.53
N TYR A 15 -1.40 -15.00 2.45
CA TYR A 15 -0.20 -14.21 2.71
C TYR A 15 0.84 -15.11 3.40
N LYS A 16 2.14 -14.89 3.12
CA LYS A 16 3.20 -15.68 3.75
C LYS A 16 3.16 -15.46 5.27
N GLY A 17 2.95 -16.54 6.03
CA GLY A 17 2.76 -16.46 7.48
C GLY A 17 1.32 -16.13 7.93
N GLY A 18 0.36 -16.19 7.01
CA GLY A 18 -1.06 -16.03 7.29
C GLY A 18 -1.47 -14.59 7.61
N MET A 19 -2.66 -14.44 8.20
CA MET A 19 -3.23 -13.13 8.53
C MET A 19 -2.47 -12.39 9.63
N ALA A 20 -1.85 -13.11 10.57
CA ALA A 20 -1.05 -12.52 11.63
C ALA A 20 0.20 -11.81 11.08
N ALA A 21 0.92 -12.47 10.15
CA ALA A 21 2.07 -11.87 9.48
C ALA A 21 1.67 -10.68 8.60
N LEU A 22 0.52 -10.75 7.94
CA LEU A 22 -0.04 -9.63 7.18
C LEU A 22 -0.29 -8.41 8.09
N LYS A 23 -0.98 -8.63 9.21
CA LYS A 23 -1.26 -7.57 10.19
C LYS A 23 0.03 -6.96 10.73
N LYS A 24 1.02 -7.79 11.08
CA LYS A 24 2.33 -7.33 11.53
C LYS A 24 3.04 -6.50 10.47
N PHE A 25 3.05 -6.97 9.22
CA PHE A 25 3.63 -6.22 8.10
C PHE A 25 2.97 -4.86 7.93
N ILE A 26 1.64 -4.80 7.99
CA ILE A 26 0.87 -3.56 7.91
C ILE A 26 1.31 -2.63 9.04
N THR A 27 1.27 -3.06 10.30
CA THR A 27 1.65 -2.21 11.43
C THR A 27 3.10 -1.73 11.36
N GLN A 28 4.01 -2.52 10.80
CA GLN A 28 5.43 -2.15 10.68
C GLN A 28 5.74 -1.21 9.52
N ASN A 29 4.97 -1.27 8.43
CA ASN A 29 5.23 -0.50 7.20
C ASN A 29 4.20 0.60 6.94
N LEU A 30 3.18 0.70 7.79
CA LEU A 30 2.19 1.77 7.75
C LEU A 30 2.87 3.08 8.17
N ILE A 31 2.84 4.05 7.26
CA ILE A 31 3.33 5.40 7.51
C ILE A 31 2.12 6.29 7.73
N TYR A 32 2.16 7.08 8.80
CA TYR A 32 1.13 8.09 9.05
C TYR A 32 1.50 9.36 8.27
N PRO A 33 0.67 9.82 7.33
CA PRO A 33 0.92 11.06 6.60
C PRO A 33 1.00 12.26 7.55
N GLN A 34 1.93 13.18 7.30
CA GLN A 34 2.05 14.41 8.10
C GLN A 34 0.75 15.22 8.08
N GLN A 35 0.12 15.32 6.90
CA GLN A 35 -1.16 16.02 6.73
C GLN A 35 -2.26 15.51 7.67
N ALA A 36 -2.33 14.20 7.87
CA ALA A 36 -3.31 13.59 8.77
C ALA A 36 -2.91 13.76 10.26
N LEU A 37 -1.61 13.82 10.58
CA LEU A 37 -1.13 14.12 11.93
C LEU A 37 -1.41 15.58 12.33
N ASP A 38 -1.10 16.53 11.44
CA ASP A 38 -1.29 17.96 11.67
C ASP A 38 -2.78 18.29 11.85
N ALA A 39 -3.63 17.65 11.04
CA ALA A 39 -5.08 17.78 11.12
C ALA A 39 -5.73 16.92 12.22
N LYS A 40 -4.94 16.13 12.98
CA LYS A 40 -5.41 15.22 14.04
C LYS A 40 -6.55 14.30 13.58
N ILE A 41 -6.45 13.77 12.36
CA ILE A 41 -7.48 12.93 11.75
C ILE A 41 -7.24 11.49 12.15
N GLU A 42 -8.24 10.85 12.76
CA GLU A 42 -8.27 9.42 13.07
C GLU A 42 -9.40 8.75 12.30
N GLY A 43 -9.25 7.45 12.08
CA GLY A 43 -10.38 6.66 11.57
C GLY A 43 -9.94 5.36 10.95
N ASP A 44 -10.80 4.81 10.11
CA ASP A 44 -10.55 3.57 9.41
C ASP A 44 -10.68 3.74 7.90
N VAL A 45 -9.72 3.12 7.21
CA VAL A 45 -9.70 3.02 5.76
C VAL A 45 -10.00 1.59 5.40
N GLU A 46 -11.08 1.40 4.66
CA GLU A 46 -11.46 0.11 4.08
C GLU A 46 -11.07 0.08 2.60
N VAL A 47 -10.37 -0.99 2.22
CA VAL A 47 -9.82 -1.16 0.89
C VAL A 47 -10.11 -2.57 0.40
N ALA A 48 -10.55 -2.65 -0.86
CA ALA A 48 -10.73 -3.87 -1.59
C ALA A 48 -9.66 -4.01 -2.67
N TYR A 49 -9.18 -5.23 -2.86
CA TYR A 49 -8.20 -5.54 -3.88
C TYR A 49 -8.32 -7.01 -4.28
N ASP A 50 -7.81 -7.32 -5.46
CA ASP A 50 -7.85 -8.64 -6.04
C ASP A 50 -6.46 -9.26 -5.97
N VAL A 51 -6.37 -10.50 -5.53
CA VAL A 51 -5.12 -11.26 -5.49
C VAL A 51 -5.17 -12.32 -6.57
N ASP A 52 -4.20 -12.27 -7.47
CA ASP A 52 -4.04 -13.23 -8.54
C ASP A 52 -3.49 -14.57 -8.02
N GLY A 53 -3.67 -15.67 -8.76
CA GLY A 53 -3.15 -16.98 -8.37
C GLY A 53 -1.63 -17.05 -8.35
N LEU A 54 -0.95 -16.08 -8.98
CA LEU A 54 0.50 -15.85 -8.86
C LEU A 54 0.92 -15.04 -7.62
N GLY A 55 -0.05 -14.61 -6.79
CA GLY A 55 0.20 -13.82 -5.59
C GLY A 55 0.41 -12.32 -5.82
N ARG A 56 0.14 -11.83 -7.04
CA ARG A 56 0.20 -10.41 -7.41
C ARG A 56 -1.13 -9.73 -7.10
N ILE A 57 -1.07 -8.45 -6.73
CA ILE A 57 -2.26 -7.67 -6.44
C ILE A 57 -2.71 -6.90 -7.68
N LYS A 58 -4.03 -6.83 -7.88
CA LYS A 58 -4.72 -6.16 -8.97
C LYS A 58 -5.94 -5.42 -8.42
N ASN A 59 -6.45 -4.45 -9.20
CA ASN A 59 -7.72 -3.76 -8.93
C ASN A 59 -7.85 -3.22 -7.49
N VAL A 60 -6.84 -2.53 -6.99
CA VAL A 60 -6.89 -1.88 -5.68
C VAL A 60 -7.88 -0.72 -5.72
N ARG A 61 -8.87 -0.74 -4.83
CA ARG A 61 -9.92 0.28 -4.72
C ARG A 61 -10.23 0.59 -3.27
N ILE A 62 -10.32 1.87 -2.93
CA ILE A 62 -10.73 2.31 -1.60
C ILE A 62 -12.26 2.28 -1.55
N LEU A 63 -12.81 1.58 -0.55
CA LEU A 63 -14.24 1.51 -0.31
C LEU A 63 -14.69 2.63 0.62
N SER A 64 -13.90 2.89 1.66
CA SER A 64 -14.12 3.96 2.64
C SER A 64 -12.77 4.54 3.00
N GLY A 65 -12.59 5.84 2.78
CA GLY A 65 -11.36 6.56 3.05
C GLY A 65 -11.59 7.68 4.06
N ILE A 66 -10.52 8.09 4.74
CA ILE A 66 -10.52 9.25 5.64
C ILE A 66 -9.85 10.48 5.01
N GLY A 67 -9.20 10.31 3.85
CA GLY A 67 -8.47 11.37 3.17
C GLY A 67 -7.16 11.74 3.85
N HIS A 68 -6.69 12.98 3.63
CA HIS A 68 -5.48 13.54 4.25
C HIS A 68 -4.18 12.73 4.02
N GLY A 69 -4.08 12.02 2.89
CA GLY A 69 -2.92 11.20 2.55
C GLY A 69 -3.01 9.74 3.04
N CYS A 70 -3.98 9.40 3.89
CA CYS A 70 -4.08 8.05 4.45
C CYS A 70 -4.49 7.02 3.38
N ASP A 71 -5.32 7.46 2.45
CA ASP A 71 -5.83 6.68 1.33
C ASP A 71 -4.69 6.26 0.40
N GLU A 72 -3.82 7.19 0.03
CA GLU A 72 -2.63 6.98 -0.79
C GLU A 72 -1.61 6.05 -0.10
N GLU A 73 -1.38 6.23 1.20
CA GLU A 73 -0.50 5.35 1.98
C GLU A 73 -1.01 3.91 2.03
N VAL A 74 -2.33 3.72 2.14
CA VAL A 74 -2.94 2.39 2.09
C VAL A 74 -2.76 1.73 0.72
N ILE A 75 -2.95 2.48 -0.37
CA ILE A 75 -2.71 1.98 -1.74
C ILE A 75 -1.25 1.55 -1.91
N ARG A 76 -0.30 2.39 -1.47
CA ARG A 76 1.15 2.08 -1.50
C ARG A 76 1.48 0.81 -0.73
N LEU A 77 0.93 0.68 0.47
CA LEU A 77 1.17 -0.46 1.35
C LEU A 77 0.63 -1.75 0.72
N ILE A 78 -0.58 -1.72 0.16
CA ILE A 78 -1.19 -2.88 -0.47
C ILE A 78 -0.43 -3.30 -1.72
N ASN A 79 -0.02 -2.35 -2.57
CA ASN A 79 0.77 -2.67 -3.76
C ASN A 79 2.13 -3.32 -3.43
N SER A 80 2.63 -3.12 -2.21
CA SER A 80 3.89 -3.72 -1.73
C SER A 80 3.72 -5.15 -1.18
N LEU A 81 2.48 -5.63 -1.03
CA LEU A 81 2.21 -6.98 -0.52
C LEU A 81 2.42 -8.05 -1.59
N VAL A 82 3.02 -9.17 -1.19
CA VAL A 82 3.19 -10.34 -2.04
C VAL A 82 2.54 -11.55 -1.38
N TYR A 83 1.59 -12.17 -2.07
CA TYR A 83 0.89 -13.36 -1.59
C TYR A 83 1.56 -14.64 -2.09
N GLN A 84 1.27 -15.76 -1.42
CA GLN A 84 1.68 -17.07 -1.90
C GLN A 84 0.85 -17.46 -3.12
N THR A 85 1.53 -18.13 -4.07
CA THR A 85 0.91 -18.64 -5.28
C THR A 85 -0.13 -19.72 -4.94
N ALA A 86 -1.31 -19.62 -5.53
CA ALA A 86 -2.37 -20.61 -5.46
C ALA A 86 -2.86 -20.92 -6.88
N ILE A 87 -2.37 -22.01 -7.44
CA ILE A 87 -2.74 -22.50 -8.77
C ILE A 87 -3.74 -23.65 -8.60
N ASN A 88 -4.92 -23.53 -9.19
CA ASN A 88 -5.98 -24.52 -9.10
C ASN A 88 -6.09 -25.29 -10.41
N LYS A 89 -5.65 -26.56 -10.45
CA LYS A 89 -5.73 -27.42 -11.65
C LYS A 89 -5.12 -26.77 -12.90
N GLY A 90 -3.98 -26.10 -12.73
CA GLY A 90 -3.30 -25.33 -13.79
C GLY A 90 -3.98 -24.00 -14.17
N LYS A 91 -5.11 -23.65 -13.53
CA LYS A 91 -5.83 -22.39 -13.73
C LYS A 91 -5.45 -21.37 -12.67
N ASN A 92 -5.09 -20.19 -13.14
CA ASN A 92 -4.88 -19.02 -12.32
C ASN A 92 -6.24 -18.55 -11.74
N THR A 93 -6.30 -18.28 -10.44
CA THR A 93 -7.55 -17.92 -9.75
C THR A 93 -7.44 -16.53 -9.15
N LEU A 94 -8.39 -15.66 -9.48
CA LEU A 94 -8.49 -14.33 -8.90
C LEU A 94 -9.33 -14.38 -7.62
N THR A 95 -8.81 -13.83 -6.52
CA THR A 95 -9.50 -13.80 -5.22
C THR A 95 -9.69 -12.38 -4.73
N HIS A 96 -10.94 -11.97 -4.57
CA HIS A 96 -11.30 -10.67 -4.00
C HIS A 96 -11.05 -10.67 -2.49
N LYS A 97 -10.31 -9.67 -1.99
CA LYS A 97 -10.06 -9.48 -0.55
C LYS A 97 -10.46 -8.07 -0.13
N LYS A 98 -10.82 -7.94 1.14
CA LYS A 98 -11.09 -6.67 1.80
C LYS A 98 -10.24 -6.58 3.07
N LEU A 99 -9.73 -5.39 3.34
CA LEU A 99 -8.92 -5.11 4.51
C LEU A 99 -9.35 -3.78 5.11
N LYS A 100 -9.48 -3.74 6.43
CA LYS A 100 -9.73 -2.52 7.20
C LYS A 100 -8.46 -2.17 7.96
N ILE A 101 -7.93 -0.97 7.71
CA ILE A 101 -6.73 -0.43 8.37
C ILE A 101 -7.18 0.73 9.25
N ASN A 102 -6.82 0.68 10.53
CA ASN A 102 -7.19 1.72 11.48
C ASN A 102 -6.00 2.65 11.75
N PHE A 103 -6.18 3.92 11.42
CA PHE A 103 -5.29 5.01 11.76
C PHE A 103 -5.71 5.58 13.11
N LYS A 104 -4.87 5.37 14.12
CA LYS A 104 -5.00 5.99 15.43
C LYS A 104 -3.87 6.98 15.61
N LEU A 105 -4.18 8.17 16.11
CA LEU A 105 -3.14 9.11 16.48
C LEU A 105 -2.29 8.45 17.57
N PRO A 106 -0.97 8.59 17.47
CA PRO A 106 -0.12 8.28 18.61
C PRO A 106 -0.58 9.21 19.74
N ALA A 107 -1.08 8.63 20.84
CA ALA A 107 -1.37 9.40 22.06
C ALA A 107 -0.19 10.31 22.31
N ALA A 108 -0.44 11.62 22.41
CA ALA A 108 0.58 12.64 22.55
C ALA A 108 1.66 12.12 23.49
N LYS A 109 2.85 11.88 22.92
CA LYS A 109 3.93 11.19 23.61
C LYS A 109 4.13 11.88 24.97
N PRO A 110 3.94 11.22 26.14
CA PRO A 110 4.45 11.82 27.37
C PRO A 110 5.94 12.02 27.11
N ALA A 111 6.43 13.25 27.27
CA ALA A 111 7.81 13.61 26.99
C ALA A 111 8.76 12.61 27.68
N GLY A 112 9.27 11.60 26.94
CA GLY A 112 10.06 10.53 27.57
C GLY A 112 10.08 9.13 26.93
N LEU A 113 9.27 8.79 25.91
CA LEU A 113 9.40 7.47 25.24
C LEU A 113 9.87 7.57 23.78
N SER A 114 11.14 7.25 23.55
CA SER A 114 11.76 7.12 22.22
C SER A 114 11.39 5.77 21.59
N PHE A 115 10.37 5.76 20.73
CA PHE A 115 10.28 4.73 19.69
C PHE A 115 11.15 5.18 18.51
N ASN A 116 12.16 4.40 18.14
CA ASN A 116 12.96 4.64 16.95
C ASN A 116 12.12 4.30 15.71
N TYR A 117 11.44 5.31 15.17
CA TYR A 117 10.97 5.30 13.79
C TYR A 117 12.13 5.82 12.93
N GLU A 118 12.78 4.95 12.17
CA GLU A 118 13.72 5.39 11.15
C GLU A 118 12.94 6.05 10.00
N LEU A 119 12.79 7.37 10.06
CA LEU A 119 12.46 8.16 8.87
C LEU A 119 13.59 7.96 7.86
N LYS A 120 13.38 7.09 6.88
CA LYS A 120 14.12 7.18 5.62
C LYS A 120 13.65 8.44 4.91
N LYS A 121 14.32 9.55 5.24
CA LYS A 121 14.19 10.85 4.58
C LYS A 121 14.74 10.71 3.17
N ASN A 122 13.88 10.36 2.22
CA ASN A 122 14.14 10.55 0.80
C ASN A 122 12.88 10.27 -0.04
N LEU A 123 12.10 11.30 -0.36
CA LEU A 123 12.06 11.93 -1.70
C LEU A 123 10.89 12.95 -1.76
N PRO A 124 10.97 13.93 -2.68
CA PRO A 124 10.31 15.23 -2.59
C PRO A 124 8.80 15.15 -2.86
N VAL A 125 8.06 16.01 -2.16
CA VAL A 125 6.71 16.41 -2.51
C VAL A 125 6.74 16.94 -3.94
N THR A 126 6.11 16.22 -4.87
CA THR A 126 5.80 16.73 -6.21
C THR A 126 4.32 17.06 -6.23
N GLU A 127 4.06 18.35 -6.41
CA GLU A 127 2.75 18.93 -6.64
C GLU A 127 2.07 18.30 -7.85
N LYS A 128 0.73 18.31 -7.80
CA LYS A 128 -0.22 17.83 -8.81
C LYS A 128 0.19 18.22 -10.25
N PRO A 129 -0.13 17.39 -11.27
CA PRO A 129 0.17 17.72 -12.66
C PRO A 129 -0.82 18.77 -13.19
N THR A 130 -0.45 20.04 -13.18
CA THR A 130 -1.00 21.02 -14.13
C THR A 130 -0.12 21.04 -15.37
N ALA A 131 -0.74 20.73 -16.50
CA ALA A 131 -0.09 20.61 -17.79
C ALA A 131 0.55 21.93 -18.26
N VAL A 132 1.87 21.97 -18.41
CA VAL A 132 2.56 22.99 -19.23
C VAL A 132 3.78 22.34 -19.92
N LYS A 133 3.93 22.65 -21.21
CA LYS A 133 4.81 22.00 -22.21
C LYS A 133 6.31 22.10 -21.87
N PRO A 134 7.17 21.13 -22.31
CA PRO A 134 8.60 21.17 -22.01
C PRO A 134 9.30 22.30 -22.80
N THR A 135 9.88 23.26 -22.09
CA THR A 135 10.85 24.21 -22.65
C THR A 135 12.25 23.69 -22.33
N LEU A 136 12.98 23.21 -23.34
CA LEU A 136 14.42 22.95 -23.21
C LEU A 136 15.16 24.29 -23.24
N SER A 137 15.83 24.66 -22.15
CA SER A 137 16.91 25.66 -22.18
C SER A 137 18.25 24.98 -21.91
N TYR A 138 19.25 25.30 -22.75
CA TYR A 138 20.63 24.87 -22.60
C TYR A 138 21.49 26.12 -22.35
N THR A 139 22.33 26.06 -21.33
CA THR A 139 23.33 27.10 -21.04
C THR A 139 24.71 26.62 -21.51
N ILE A 140 25.26 27.28 -22.54
CA ILE A 140 26.67 27.16 -22.94
C ILE A 140 27.50 28.00 -21.96
N SER A 141 28.33 27.36 -21.15
CA SER A 141 29.34 28.06 -20.35
C SER A 141 30.68 28.07 -21.09
N ILE A 142 31.05 29.23 -21.65
CA ILE A 142 32.36 29.43 -22.31
C ILE A 142 33.32 30.04 -21.29
N LYS A 143 34.37 29.32 -20.89
CA LYS A 143 35.49 29.89 -20.13
C LYS A 143 36.52 30.46 -21.09
N ARG A 144 36.77 31.77 -21.03
CA ARG A 144 38.00 32.36 -21.57
C ARG A 144 39.13 32.15 -20.57
N LYS A 145 40.32 31.84 -21.10
CA LYS A 145 41.58 31.73 -20.38
C LYS A 145 42.47 32.85 -20.95
N ASP A 146 42.97 33.70 -20.06
CA ASP A 146 43.98 34.72 -20.33
C ASP A 146 45.30 34.12 -20.84
#